data_AF-A0A2A6DXL9-F1
#
_entry.id   AF-A0A2A6DXL9-F1
#
_cell.length_a   1.000
_cell.length_b   1.000
_cell.length_c   1.000
_cell.angle_alpha   90.00
_cell.angle_beta   90.00
_cell.angle_gamma   90.00
#
_symmetry.space_group_name_H-M   'P 1'
#
loop_
_entity.id
_entity.type
_entity.pdbx_description
1 polymer ?
#
loop_
_entity_poly.entity_id
_entity_poly.type
_entity_poly.pdbx_seq_one_letter_code
_entity_poly.pdbx_strand_id
1 'polypeptide(L)'
;MQPTTSKAVWTFKHESFPSDKSRAAELKKKEDKIEISGEARSLLRQLSLSERQVRVEALKEQVSAGTYSVDSRLIAEKLLARLLKE
;
A
#
# COMPACT_ATOMS: atom_id res chain seq x y z
N MET A 1 -40.65 -17.33 24.60
CA MET A 1 -39.34 -16.70 24.33
C MET A 1 -38.74 -17.39 23.11
N GLN A 2 -38.54 -16.66 22.02
CA GLN A 2 -37.85 -17.17 20.82
C GLN A 2 -36.65 -16.23 20.55
N PRO A 3 -35.43 -16.74 20.32
CA PRO A 3 -34.30 -15.89 20.00
C PRO A 3 -34.40 -15.39 18.55
N THR A 4 -34.29 -14.08 18.37
CA THR A 4 -34.17 -13.45 17.05
C THR A 4 -32.74 -13.65 16.55
N THR A 5 -32.57 -14.21 15.35
CA THR A 5 -31.28 -14.20 14.65
C THR A 5 -31.51 -13.61 13.27
N SER A 6 -31.16 -12.34 13.15
CA SER A 6 -31.17 -11.58 11.89
C SER A 6 -30.07 -12.13 10.98
N LYS A 7 -30.45 -12.74 9.86
CA LYS A 7 -29.53 -13.14 8.78
C LYS A 7 -29.14 -11.88 8.00
N ALA A 8 -27.95 -11.35 8.26
CA ALA A 8 -27.36 -10.34 7.39
C ALA A 8 -26.99 -10.98 6.05
N VAL A 9 -27.75 -10.66 5.00
CA VAL A 9 -27.45 -11.03 3.61
C VAL A 9 -26.48 -9.98 3.06
N TRP A 10 -25.25 -10.40 2.74
CA TRP A 10 -24.33 -9.58 1.97
C TRP A 10 -24.81 -9.55 0.52
N THR A 11 -25.37 -8.42 0.07
CA THR A 11 -25.73 -8.22 -1.34
C THR A 11 -24.55 -7.60 -2.09
N PHE A 12 -23.89 -8.41 -2.90
CA PHE A 12 -22.86 -7.97 -3.84
C PHE A 12 -23.53 -7.38 -5.10
N LYS A 13 -23.32 -6.08 -5.33
CA LYS A 13 -23.83 -5.36 -6.51
C LYS A 13 -22.93 -5.68 -7.71
N HIS A 14 -23.42 -6.52 -8.62
CA HIS A 14 -22.72 -6.86 -9.86
C HIS A 14 -23.03 -5.81 -10.94
N GLU A 15 -22.13 -4.84 -11.13
CA GLU A 15 -22.12 -3.99 -12.32
C GLU A 15 -21.63 -4.83 -13.51
N SER A 16 -22.36 -4.80 -14.63
CA SER A 16 -22.13 -5.70 -15.77
C SER A 16 -21.04 -5.13 -16.69
N PHE A 17 -19.91 -5.83 -16.83
CA PHE A 17 -18.94 -5.52 -17.88
C PHE A 17 -19.22 -6.35 -19.14
N PRO A 18 -19.22 -5.76 -20.35
CA PRO A 18 -19.52 -6.48 -21.58
C PRO A 18 -18.41 -7.49 -21.93
N SER A 19 -18.80 -8.66 -22.43
CA SER A 19 -17.91 -9.80 -22.71
C SER A 19 -17.71 -9.98 -24.23
N ASP A 20 -16.51 -9.71 -24.72
CA ASP A 20 -16.10 -9.99 -26.09
C ASP A 20 -15.67 -11.46 -26.28
N LYS A 21 -16.36 -12.14 -27.20
CA LYS A 21 -16.24 -13.58 -27.53
C LYS A 21 -15.03 -13.90 -28.42
N SER A 22 -13.84 -13.43 -28.10
CA SER A 22 -12.61 -13.68 -28.88
C SER A 22 -11.48 -14.34 -28.05
N ARG A 23 -11.84 -15.05 -26.98
CA ARG A 23 -10.89 -15.66 -26.02
C ARG A 23 -10.80 -17.18 -26.17
N ALA A 24 -10.28 -17.68 -27.30
CA ALA A 24 -9.96 -19.11 -27.43
C ALA A 24 -8.56 -19.42 -27.98
N ALA A 25 -7.79 -18.45 -28.49
CA ALA A 25 -6.46 -18.69 -29.05
C ALA A 25 -5.27 -18.16 -28.23
N GLU A 26 -5.50 -17.39 -27.17
CA GLU A 26 -4.43 -16.71 -26.40
C GLU A 26 -4.30 -17.24 -24.96
N LEU A 27 -4.39 -18.56 -24.79
CA LEU A 27 -4.20 -19.26 -23.51
C LEU A 27 -2.72 -19.31 -23.05
N LYS A 28 -1.96 -18.22 -23.22
CA LYS A 28 -0.67 -18.02 -22.56
C LYS A 28 -0.67 -16.65 -21.90
N LYS A 29 -0.68 -16.66 -20.55
CA LYS A 29 -0.62 -15.49 -19.65
C LYS A 29 -1.91 -14.66 -19.56
N LYS A 30 -2.97 -15.25 -19.02
CA LYS A 30 -3.93 -14.43 -18.26
C LYS A 30 -3.36 -14.20 -16.87
N GLU A 31 -2.53 -13.19 -16.77
CA GLU A 31 -2.20 -12.56 -15.50
C GLU A 31 -3.46 -11.84 -15.03
N ASP A 32 -3.95 -12.18 -13.83
CA ASP A 32 -5.04 -11.45 -13.20
C ASP A 32 -4.52 -10.05 -12.84
N LYS A 33 -4.79 -9.09 -13.72
CA LYS A 33 -4.37 -7.70 -13.55
C LYS A 33 -5.29 -7.03 -12.54
N ILE A 34 -4.85 -6.93 -11.29
CA ILE A 34 -5.55 -6.18 -10.25
C ILE A 34 -5.26 -4.69 -10.46
N GLU A 35 -6.30 -3.91 -10.80
CA GLU A 35 -6.18 -2.45 -10.91
C GLU A 35 -6.33 -1.82 -9.53
N ILE A 36 -5.26 -1.20 -9.04
CA ILE A 36 -5.30 -0.44 -7.78
C ILE A 36 -5.98 0.90 -8.07
N SER A 37 -7.19 1.11 -7.53
CA SER A 37 -7.91 2.39 -7.60
C SER A 37 -7.04 3.56 -7.08
N GLY A 38 -7.21 4.73 -7.68
CA GLY A 38 -6.53 5.96 -7.27
C GLY A 38 -6.77 6.30 -5.78
N GLU A 39 -7.96 5.97 -5.27
CA GLU A 39 -8.31 6.17 -3.86
C GLU A 39 -7.49 5.29 -2.92
N ALA A 40 -7.30 4.02 -3.26
CA ALA A 40 -6.49 3.09 -2.47
C ALA A 40 -5.00 3.50 -2.42
N ARG A 41 -4.47 4.02 -3.54
CA ARG A 41 -3.10 4.59 -3.57
C ARG A 41 -2.99 5.84 -2.70
N SER A 42 -4.01 6.68 -2.71
CA SER A 42 -4.07 7.88 -1.86
C SER A 42 -4.09 7.52 -0.38
N LEU A 43 -4.95 6.57 0.01
CA LEU A 43 -5.04 6.05 1.38
C LEU A 43 -3.72 5.43 1.86
N LEU A 44 -3.08 4.60 1.03
CA LEU A 44 -1.76 4.03 1.33
C LEU A 44 -0.71 5.12 1.58
N ARG A 45 -0.70 6.16 0.73
CA ARG A 45 0.20 7.29 0.89
C ARG A 45 -0.11 8.05 2.18
N GLN A 46 -1.38 8.31 2.50
CA GLN A 46 -1.78 9.00 3.73
C GLN A 46 -1.37 8.24 5.00
N LEU A 47 -1.57 6.91 5.03
CA LEU A 47 -1.13 6.06 6.15
C LEU A 47 0.38 6.17 6.38
N SER A 48 1.17 6.13 5.31
CA SER A 48 2.64 6.28 5.40
C SER A 48 3.09 7.68 5.85
N LEU A 49 2.28 8.71 5.59
CA LEU A 49 2.61 10.09 5.95
C LEU A 49 2.43 10.35 7.45
N SER A 50 1.44 9.74 8.10
CA SER A 50 1.20 9.94 9.54
C SER A 50 2.38 9.44 10.39
N GLU A 51 2.82 8.20 10.20
CA GLU A 51 3.97 7.66 10.93
C GLU A 51 5.27 8.39 10.59
N ARG A 52 5.41 8.82 9.34
CA ARG A 52 6.56 9.62 8.89
C ARG A 52 6.59 10.97 9.59
N GLN A 53 5.45 11.61 9.77
CA GLN A 53 5.36 12.92 10.40
C GLN A 53 5.86 12.86 11.85
N VAL A 54 5.40 11.87 12.62
CA VAL A 54 5.86 11.63 13.99
C VAL A 54 7.37 11.40 14.06
N ARG A 55 7.92 10.57 13.18
CA ARG A 55 9.38 10.32 13.12
C ARG A 55 10.16 11.59 12.80
N VAL A 56 9.66 12.41 11.87
CA VAL A 56 10.30 13.65 11.47
C VAL A 56 10.31 14.67 12.60
N GLU A 57 9.22 14.79 13.37
CA GLU A 57 9.16 15.67 14.53
C GLU A 57 10.16 15.27 15.62
N ALA A 58 10.20 13.98 15.99
CA ALA A 58 11.18 13.48 16.94
C ALA A 58 12.64 13.71 16.49
N LEU A 59 12.92 13.54 15.19
CA LEU A 59 14.25 13.83 14.64
C LEU A 59 14.59 15.32 14.70
N LYS A 60 13.63 16.21 14.43
CA LYS A 60 13.86 17.66 14.53
C LYS A 60 14.23 18.08 15.94
N GLU A 61 13.59 17.50 16.96
CA GLU A 61 13.92 17.75 18.36
C GLU A 61 15.35 17.30 18.70
N GLN A 62 15.77 16.12 18.23
CA GLN A 62 17.14 15.63 18.44
C GLN A 62 18.18 16.50 17.73
N VAL A 63 17.85 17.00 16.54
CA VAL A 63 18.73 17.90 15.78
C VAL A 63 18.84 19.26 16.47
N SER A 64 17.73 19.84 16.95
CA SER A 64 17.76 21.12 17.65
C SER A 64 18.46 21.03 19.00
N ALA A 65 18.33 19.91 19.70
CA ALA A 65 19.07 19.61 20.93
C ALA A 65 20.55 19.30 20.71
N GLY A 66 20.99 19.12 19.45
CA GLY A 66 22.37 18.77 19.11
C GLY A 66 22.78 17.34 19.47
N THR A 67 21.83 16.46 19.80
CA THR A 67 22.06 15.06 20.19
C THR A 67 21.91 14.09 19.02
N TYR A 68 21.48 14.57 17.85
CA TYR A 68 21.41 13.76 16.64
C TYR A 68 22.82 13.50 16.07
N SER A 69 23.22 12.23 16.04
CA SER A 69 24.51 11.80 15.49
C SER A 69 24.32 11.07 14.16
N VAL A 70 25.18 11.38 13.19
CA VAL A 70 25.13 10.81 11.85
C VAL A 70 26.12 9.65 11.75
N ASP A 71 25.60 8.43 11.56
CA ASP A 71 26.43 7.24 11.35
C ASP A 71 26.76 7.06 9.85
N SER A 72 28.04 7.20 9.51
CA SER A 72 28.53 7.06 8.14
C SER A 72 28.38 5.64 7.58
N ARG A 73 28.44 4.60 8.41
CA ARG A 73 28.27 3.20 7.98
C ARG A 73 26.83 2.96 7.56
N LEU A 74 25.87 3.41 8.37
CA LEU A 74 24.44 3.30 8.05
C LEU A 74 24.10 4.05 6.74
N ILE A 75 24.73 5.20 6.49
CA ILE A 75 24.57 5.92 5.21
C ILE A 75 25.09 5.07 4.05
N ALA A 76 26.30 4.53 4.16
CA ALA A 76 26.90 3.72 3.11
C ALA A 76 26.04 2.47 2.80
N GLU A 77 25.56 1.77 3.83
CA GLU A 77 24.67 0.62 3.68
C GLU A 77 23.37 0.97 2.97
N LYS A 78 22.71 2.08 3.35
CA LYS A 78 21.47 2.56 2.72
C LYS A 78 21.69 2.94 1.26
N LEU A 79 22.82 3.57 0.95
CA LEU A 79 23.19 3.94 -0.42
C LEU A 79 23.46 2.69 -1.26
N LEU A 80 24.25 1.74 -0.75
CA LEU A 80 24.52 0.47 -1.40
C LEU A 80 23.23 -0.31 -1.67
N ALA A 81 22.35 -0.43 -0.67
CA ALA A 81 21.07 -1.12 -0.82
C ALA A 81 20.17 -0.48 -1.88
N ARG A 82 20.30 0.83 -2.13
CA ARG A 82 19.55 1.52 -3.19
C ARG A 82 20.17 1.31 -4.57
N LEU A 83 21.49 1.28 -4.67
CA LEU A 83 22.23 1.14 -5.93
C LEU A 83 22.27 -0.30 -6.45
N LEU A 84 22.21 -1.30 -5.55
CA LEU A 84 22.29 -2.71 -5.91
C LEU A 84 20.93 -3.36 -6.19
N LYS A 85 19.83 -2.61 -6.12
CA LYS A 85 18.45 -3.12 -6.25
C LYS A 85 17.84 -2.82 -7.63
N GLU A 86 18.65 -2.89 -8.68
CA GLU A 86 18.20 -2.84 -10.08
C GLU A 86 17.71 -4.21 -10.58
#